data_AF-A0A348NQ76-F1
#
_entry.id   AF-A0A348NQ76-F1
#
_cell.length_a   1.000
_cell.length_b   1.000
_cell.length_c   1.000
_cell.angle_alpha   90.00
_cell.angle_beta   90.00
_cell.angle_gamma   90.00
#
_symmetry.space_group_name_H-M   'P 1'
#
loop_
_entity.id
_entity.type
_entity.pdbx_description
1 polymer ?
#
loop_
_entity_poly.entity_id
_entity_poly.type
_entity_poly.pdbx_seq_one_letter_code
_entity_poly.pdbx_strand_id
1 'polypeptide(L)'
;MRLYFYIYFACSMILNLSIQANGETSRAWEVLEGCRLVKSSINDGDSFKVQHKDLTFIARLYFVDCPETHGAYMDRIRDQAYYFSITDSDVMAAGKQSTIFTKKFLRGEFTLITKWADARGGKEPRFFALVRKNDQMLSSELIRNGFARIYGMPTKGNWPSGVTPQSYLGQLKQYERTAQANMIGIWGNATKSLQLAGMNQLDSGVEGTRTTQTSSANASATAASQTTKLNLNTVSANELEILPGIGPALASYIIAARPIAAVDDLLEIPGITLPKINSFRGQVIISEPPPPPKTAAFYLADIETYLNTNVTVIVSAVVRSNQAAPASFKAVILQTDNQGVPGGSIPAFIPDEFYQAFVQYYQQPERSFTGLLYQHDSSTVLVYSRK
;
A
#
# COMPACT_ATOMS: atom_id res chain seq x y z
N MET A 1 -77.65 51.36 -1.27
CA MET A 1 -77.39 50.08 -1.96
C MET A 1 -75.89 49.95 -2.15
N ARG A 2 -75.32 48.83 -1.70
CA ARG A 2 -73.88 48.50 -1.71
C ARG A 2 -73.27 48.61 -3.12
N LEU A 3 -72.00 49.03 -3.24
CA LEU A 3 -70.90 48.12 -3.58
C LEU A 3 -69.52 48.82 -3.52
N TYR A 4 -68.58 48.10 -2.93
CA TYR A 4 -67.15 48.39 -2.82
C TYR A 4 -66.45 48.22 -4.16
N PHE A 5 -65.45 49.04 -4.46
CA PHE A 5 -64.31 48.62 -5.28
C PHE A 5 -63.02 49.22 -4.71
N TYR A 6 -62.27 48.35 -4.02
CA TYR A 6 -60.86 48.51 -3.70
C TYR A 6 -60.04 48.33 -4.98
N ILE A 7 -59.15 49.27 -5.29
CA ILE A 7 -58.03 49.02 -6.21
C ILE A 7 -56.75 49.29 -5.44
N TYR A 8 -55.99 48.21 -5.26
CA TYR A 8 -54.74 48.12 -4.52
C TYR A 8 -53.66 49.04 -5.10
N PHE A 9 -53.09 49.88 -4.25
CA PHE A 9 -51.82 50.56 -4.50
C PHE A 9 -50.70 49.54 -4.32
N ALA A 10 -50.19 48.96 -5.41
CA ALA A 10 -49.03 48.09 -5.38
C ALA A 10 -47.76 48.95 -5.25
N CYS A 11 -47.23 49.00 -4.03
CA CYS A 11 -45.96 49.62 -3.68
C CYS A 11 -44.82 48.87 -4.40
N SER A 12 -44.25 49.44 -5.46
CA SER A 12 -43.04 48.90 -6.10
C SER A 12 -41.82 49.26 -5.24
N MET A 13 -41.52 48.43 -4.26
CA MET A 13 -40.27 48.52 -3.51
C MET A 13 -39.16 47.88 -4.35
N ILE A 14 -38.54 48.67 -5.22
CA ILE A 14 -37.31 48.28 -5.93
C ILE A 14 -36.19 48.30 -4.90
N LEU A 15 -35.88 47.14 -4.30
CA LEU A 15 -34.65 46.95 -3.55
C LEU A 15 -33.49 46.83 -4.56
N ASN A 16 -32.84 47.96 -4.85
CA ASN A 16 -31.51 47.96 -5.42
C ASN A 16 -30.52 47.47 -4.34
N LEU A 17 -30.23 46.16 -4.35
CA LEU A 17 -29.09 45.62 -3.61
C LEU A 17 -27.81 45.98 -4.36
N SER A 18 -27.28 47.16 -4.00
CA SER A 18 -25.92 47.56 -4.28
C SER A 18 -24.99 46.61 -3.53
N ILE A 19 -24.33 45.68 -4.23
CA ILE A 19 -23.23 44.92 -3.63
C ILE A 19 -22.07 45.90 -3.47
N GLN A 20 -21.97 46.51 -2.29
CA GLN A 20 -20.74 47.15 -1.86
C GLN A 20 -19.67 46.06 -1.74
N ALA A 21 -18.57 46.27 -2.44
CA ALA A 21 -17.32 45.58 -2.19
C ALA A 21 -16.81 45.99 -0.80
N ASN A 22 -17.30 45.34 0.25
CA ASN A 22 -16.74 45.38 1.59
C ASN A 22 -16.66 43.94 2.09
N GLY A 23 -15.44 43.51 2.42
CA GLY A 23 -15.11 42.15 2.85
C GLY A 23 -15.61 41.80 4.25
N GLU A 24 -16.92 41.83 4.48
CA GLU A 24 -17.54 41.16 5.62
C GLU A 24 -18.32 39.94 5.11
N THR A 25 -17.67 38.78 5.15
CA THR A 25 -18.29 37.47 4.94
C THR A 25 -19.49 37.31 5.88
N SER A 26 -20.69 37.10 5.32
CA SER A 26 -21.88 36.68 6.06
C SER A 26 -21.53 35.53 7.01
N ARG A 27 -21.75 35.71 8.32
CA ARG A 27 -21.52 34.63 9.31
C ARG A 27 -22.61 33.55 9.29
N ALA A 28 -23.71 33.76 8.57
CA ALA A 28 -24.84 32.86 8.50
C ALA A 28 -24.66 31.81 7.40
N TRP A 29 -25.22 30.62 7.60
CA TRP A 29 -25.29 29.61 6.55
C TRP A 29 -26.35 29.98 5.52
N GLU A 30 -26.03 29.76 4.25
CA GLU A 30 -26.95 29.91 3.12
C GLU A 30 -27.09 28.57 2.38
N VAL A 31 -28.31 28.30 1.90
CA VAL A 31 -28.65 27.13 1.09
C VAL A 31 -29.04 27.63 -0.30
N LEU A 32 -28.17 27.39 -1.27
CA LEU A 32 -28.31 27.83 -2.65
C LEU A 32 -28.81 26.65 -3.50
N GLU A 33 -30.10 26.61 -3.76
CA GLU A 33 -30.71 25.61 -4.65
C GLU A 33 -30.56 25.99 -6.13
N GLY A 34 -30.70 25.02 -7.04
CA GLY A 34 -30.60 25.26 -8.48
C GLY A 34 -29.19 25.68 -8.96
N CYS A 35 -28.14 25.35 -8.22
CA CYS A 35 -26.76 25.61 -8.66
C CYS A 35 -26.41 24.73 -9.86
N ARG A 36 -25.59 25.27 -10.78
CA ARG A 36 -25.08 24.53 -11.95
C ARG A 36 -23.57 24.64 -12.08
N LEU A 37 -22.95 23.59 -12.62
CA LEU A 37 -21.53 23.56 -12.92
C LEU A 37 -21.23 24.38 -14.18
N VAL A 38 -20.37 25.38 -14.06
CA VAL A 38 -19.87 26.16 -15.22
C VAL A 38 -18.65 25.45 -15.80
N LYS A 39 -18.61 25.26 -17.12
CA LYS A 39 -17.44 24.67 -17.79
C LYS A 39 -16.23 25.59 -17.57
N SER A 40 -15.21 25.09 -16.89
CA SER A 40 -13.96 25.81 -16.64
C SER A 40 -12.80 24.83 -16.50
N SER A 41 -11.59 25.27 -16.83
CA SER A 41 -10.35 24.52 -16.63
C SER A 41 -9.99 24.36 -15.14
N ILE A 42 -10.53 25.22 -14.27
CA ILE A 42 -10.30 25.15 -12.82
C ILE A 42 -11.10 24.02 -12.14
N ASN A 43 -12.02 23.38 -12.85
CA ASN A 43 -12.87 22.35 -12.27
C ASN A 43 -12.09 21.05 -12.09
N ASP A 44 -11.78 20.75 -10.83
CA ASP A 44 -11.16 19.51 -10.36
C ASP A 44 -12.11 18.72 -9.43
N GLY A 45 -11.55 17.85 -8.58
CA GLY A 45 -12.33 16.97 -7.71
C GLY A 45 -12.99 17.69 -6.52
N ASP A 46 -12.34 18.68 -5.91
CA ASP A 46 -12.81 19.39 -4.70
C ASP A 46 -13.04 20.88 -4.92
N SER A 47 -12.67 21.44 -6.07
CA SER A 47 -12.82 22.85 -6.43
C SER A 47 -13.43 23.00 -7.83
N PHE A 48 -14.51 23.77 -7.95
CA PHE A 48 -15.21 23.93 -9.23
C PHE A 48 -16.01 25.23 -9.33
N LYS A 49 -16.16 25.72 -10.56
CA LYS A 49 -16.89 26.96 -10.89
C LYS A 49 -18.39 26.69 -10.91
N VAL A 50 -19.13 27.45 -10.12
CA VAL A 50 -20.57 27.31 -9.91
C VAL A 50 -21.28 28.57 -10.37
N GLN A 51 -22.44 28.38 -11.01
CA GLN A 51 -23.40 29.44 -11.27
C GLN A 51 -24.61 29.24 -10.37
N HIS A 52 -25.04 30.32 -9.71
CA HIS A 52 -26.29 30.40 -8.98
C HIS A 52 -26.93 31.76 -9.26
N LYS A 53 -28.07 31.75 -9.97
CA LYS A 53 -28.69 32.98 -10.52
C LYS A 53 -27.64 33.75 -11.35
N ASP A 54 -27.45 35.04 -11.07
CA ASP A 54 -26.50 35.91 -11.77
C ASP A 54 -25.07 35.83 -11.21
N LEU A 55 -24.85 35.07 -10.12
CA LEU A 55 -23.55 34.94 -9.48
C LEU A 55 -22.77 33.76 -10.04
N THR A 56 -21.49 33.99 -10.32
CA THR A 56 -20.52 32.95 -10.67
C THR A 56 -19.32 33.04 -9.73
N PHE A 57 -18.96 31.93 -9.11
CA PHE A 57 -17.85 31.84 -8.14
C PHE A 57 -17.26 30.43 -8.12
N ILE A 58 -16.14 30.24 -7.42
CA ILE A 58 -15.53 28.92 -7.25
C ILE A 58 -15.94 28.37 -5.88
N ALA A 59 -16.52 27.18 -5.87
CA ALA A 59 -16.79 26.42 -4.65
C ALA A 59 -15.64 25.47 -4.38
N ARG A 60 -15.14 25.45 -3.14
CA ARG A 60 -14.21 24.45 -2.61
C ARG A 60 -14.90 23.60 -1.56
N LEU A 61 -14.73 22.29 -1.58
CA LEU A 61 -15.39 21.43 -0.60
C LEU A 61 -14.84 21.63 0.81
N TYR A 62 -15.74 21.63 1.80
CA TYR A 62 -15.36 21.36 3.19
C TYR A 62 -14.97 19.88 3.36
N PHE A 63 -14.19 19.60 4.41
CA PHE A 63 -13.76 18.29 4.91
C PHE A 63 -12.83 17.46 4.02
N VAL A 64 -12.93 17.57 2.70
CA VAL A 64 -12.24 16.67 1.77
C VAL A 64 -11.30 17.43 0.84
N ASP A 65 -10.22 16.77 0.43
CA ASP A 65 -9.23 17.24 -0.54
C ASP A 65 -9.07 16.15 -1.60
N CYS A 66 -9.15 16.50 -2.88
CA CYS A 66 -8.88 15.56 -3.96
C CYS A 66 -7.40 15.62 -4.36
N PRO A 67 -6.84 14.54 -4.92
CA PRO A 67 -5.45 14.56 -5.40
C PRO A 67 -5.23 15.64 -6.47
N GLU A 68 -4.03 16.21 -6.48
CA GLU A 68 -3.64 17.24 -7.44
C GLU A 68 -3.75 16.73 -8.88
N THR A 69 -4.19 17.60 -9.78
CA THR A 69 -4.28 17.30 -11.22
C THR A 69 -3.09 17.83 -12.02
N HIS A 70 -2.19 18.58 -11.38
CA HIS A 70 -1.04 19.25 -12.00
C HIS A 70 0.17 19.24 -11.05
N GLY A 71 1.39 19.17 -11.61
CA GLY A 71 2.65 19.07 -10.88
C GLY A 71 3.16 20.34 -10.19
N ALA A 72 2.34 21.37 -10.01
CA ALA A 72 2.79 22.68 -9.52
C ALA A 72 3.17 22.69 -8.03
N TYR A 73 2.63 21.77 -7.24
CA TYR A 73 2.81 21.72 -5.78
C TYR A 73 3.34 20.35 -5.33
N MET A 74 4.66 20.16 -5.45
CA MET A 74 5.30 18.87 -5.16
C MET A 74 5.09 18.38 -3.72
N ASP A 75 5.08 19.27 -2.74
CA ASP A 75 4.85 18.88 -1.34
C ASP A 75 3.44 18.32 -1.13
N ARG A 76 2.43 18.88 -1.80
CA ARG A 76 1.05 18.37 -1.75
C ARG A 76 0.95 17.02 -2.47
N ILE A 77 1.67 16.86 -3.58
CA ILE A 77 1.72 15.59 -4.32
C ILE A 77 2.32 14.48 -3.45
N ARG A 78 3.44 14.73 -2.79
CA ARG A 78 4.06 13.75 -1.87
C ARG A 78 3.16 13.40 -0.70
N ASP A 79 2.54 14.40 -0.08
CA ASP A 79 1.60 14.22 1.02
C ASP A 79 0.36 13.40 0.61
N GLN A 80 -0.15 13.62 -0.60
CA GLN A 80 -1.26 12.84 -1.18
C GLN A 80 -0.82 11.42 -1.58
N ALA A 81 0.35 11.27 -2.19
CA ALA A 81 0.96 9.99 -2.53
C ALA A 81 1.10 9.12 -1.28
N TYR A 82 1.66 9.68 -0.21
CA TYR A 82 1.76 9.05 1.10
C TYR A 82 0.38 8.67 1.66
N TYR A 83 -0.57 9.60 1.64
CA TYR A 83 -1.92 9.36 2.15
C TYR A 83 -2.56 8.13 1.50
N PHE A 84 -2.53 8.06 0.17
CA PHE A 84 -3.17 7.00 -0.61
C PHE A 84 -2.29 5.77 -0.84
N SER A 85 -1.04 5.78 -0.37
CA SER A 85 -0.04 4.75 -0.65
C SER A 85 0.17 4.50 -2.15
N ILE A 86 0.23 5.56 -2.95
CA ILE A 86 0.54 5.55 -4.39
C ILE A 86 1.84 6.32 -4.64
N THR A 87 2.37 6.29 -5.87
CA THR A 87 3.55 7.07 -6.24
C THR A 87 3.19 8.52 -6.56
N ASP A 88 4.18 9.43 -6.46
CA ASP A 88 4.04 10.83 -6.89
C ASP A 88 3.49 10.95 -8.33
N SER A 89 3.91 10.05 -9.22
CA SER A 89 3.49 10.05 -10.62
C SER A 89 2.02 9.64 -10.82
N ASP A 90 1.46 8.83 -9.91
CA ASP A 90 0.09 8.35 -9.96
C ASP A 90 -0.92 9.31 -9.34
N VAL A 91 -0.47 10.28 -8.53
CA VAL A 91 -1.33 11.31 -7.91
C VAL A 91 -2.13 12.07 -8.97
N MET A 92 -1.51 12.42 -10.10
CA MET A 92 -2.21 13.15 -11.16
C MET A 92 -3.28 12.30 -11.86
N ALA A 93 -3.04 10.99 -12.02
CA ALA A 93 -4.03 10.08 -12.58
C ALA A 93 -5.21 9.93 -11.61
N ALA A 94 -4.94 9.79 -10.32
CA ALA A 94 -5.93 9.78 -9.26
C ALA A 94 -6.76 11.08 -9.24
N GLY A 95 -6.12 12.25 -9.32
CA GLY A 95 -6.80 13.54 -9.35
C GLY A 95 -7.72 13.70 -10.56
N LYS A 96 -7.33 13.16 -11.73
CA LYS A 96 -8.19 13.11 -12.92
C LYS A 96 -9.41 12.21 -12.72
N GLN A 97 -9.26 11.06 -12.04
CA GLN A 97 -10.39 10.19 -11.69
C GLN A 97 -11.38 10.90 -10.77
N SER A 98 -10.89 11.56 -9.72
CA SER A 98 -11.71 12.36 -8.79
C SER A 98 -12.44 13.49 -9.53
N THR A 99 -11.76 14.16 -10.45
CA THR A 99 -12.36 15.21 -11.29
C THR A 99 -13.50 14.68 -12.17
N ILE A 100 -13.33 13.49 -12.77
CA ILE A 100 -14.38 12.85 -13.57
C ILE A 100 -15.58 12.49 -12.70
N PHE A 101 -15.35 11.95 -11.51
CA PHE A 101 -16.40 11.62 -10.55
C PHE A 101 -17.21 12.86 -10.16
N THR A 102 -16.53 13.93 -9.73
CA THR A 102 -17.16 15.20 -9.35
C THR A 102 -17.96 15.80 -10.50
N LYS A 103 -17.39 15.85 -11.72
CA LYS A 103 -18.11 16.34 -12.91
C LYS A 103 -19.36 15.53 -13.22
N LYS A 104 -19.33 14.21 -13.03
CA LYS A 104 -20.51 13.34 -13.20
C LYS A 104 -21.56 13.60 -12.12
N PHE A 105 -21.15 13.71 -10.86
CA PHE A 105 -22.03 14.01 -9.74
C PHE A 105 -22.77 15.33 -9.95
N LEU A 106 -22.06 16.37 -10.37
CA LEU A 106 -22.56 17.74 -10.55
C LEU A 106 -23.36 17.99 -11.86
N ARG A 107 -23.65 16.96 -12.66
CA ARG A 107 -24.49 17.12 -13.87
C ARG A 107 -25.91 17.56 -13.50
N GLY A 108 -26.45 18.58 -14.15
CA GLY A 108 -27.79 19.10 -13.85
C GLY A 108 -27.74 20.11 -12.70
N GLU A 109 -28.75 20.08 -11.84
CA GLU A 109 -28.83 20.98 -10.68
C GLU A 109 -28.35 20.28 -9.40
N PHE A 110 -27.80 21.08 -8.49
CA PHE A 110 -27.42 20.66 -7.15
C PHE A 110 -27.63 21.80 -6.15
N THR A 111 -27.60 21.45 -4.86
CA THR A 111 -27.68 22.42 -3.77
C THR A 111 -26.28 22.67 -3.22
N LEU A 112 -25.94 23.95 -3.03
CA LEU A 112 -24.70 24.37 -2.39
C LEU A 112 -25.03 24.99 -1.02
N ILE A 113 -24.36 24.54 0.04
CA ILE A 113 -24.55 25.04 1.40
C ILE A 113 -23.25 25.72 1.82
N THR A 114 -23.27 27.02 2.05
CA THR A 114 -22.06 27.83 2.23
C THR A 114 -22.22 28.89 3.31
N LYS A 115 -21.09 29.29 3.89
CA LYS A 115 -20.95 30.45 4.78
C LYS A 115 -20.14 31.56 4.13
N TRP A 116 -19.91 31.46 2.83
CA TRP A 116 -19.05 32.36 2.06
C TRP A 116 -17.65 32.52 2.68
N ALA A 117 -17.16 31.51 3.41
CA ALA A 117 -15.83 31.54 4.02
C ALA A 117 -14.77 31.46 2.92
N ASP A 118 -13.83 32.41 2.90
CA ASP A 118 -12.76 32.44 1.91
C ASP A 118 -11.94 31.14 1.91
N ALA A 119 -11.77 30.58 0.72
CA ALA A 119 -10.98 29.38 0.45
C ALA A 119 -9.69 29.71 -0.32
N ARG A 120 -9.19 30.94 -0.15
CA ARG A 120 -7.95 31.46 -0.74
C ARG A 120 -8.02 31.48 -2.27
N GLY A 121 -9.05 32.12 -2.80
CA GLY A 121 -9.20 32.38 -4.24
C GLY A 121 -8.02 33.19 -4.81
N GLY A 122 -7.75 33.02 -6.10
CA GLY A 122 -6.79 33.86 -6.82
C GLY A 122 -7.50 35.11 -7.36
N LYS A 123 -7.50 35.26 -8.69
CA LYS A 123 -8.23 36.33 -9.38
C LYS A 123 -9.76 36.20 -9.30
N GLU A 124 -10.25 34.98 -9.11
CA GLU A 124 -11.67 34.69 -8.92
C GLU A 124 -11.94 34.29 -7.47
N PRO A 125 -13.07 34.73 -6.88
CA PRO A 125 -13.40 34.42 -5.50
C PRO A 125 -13.68 32.92 -5.33
N ARG A 126 -13.09 32.34 -4.28
CA ARG A 126 -13.23 30.92 -3.92
C ARG A 126 -13.79 30.82 -2.51
N PHE A 127 -14.85 30.04 -2.35
CA PHE A 127 -15.52 29.89 -1.06
C PHE A 127 -15.67 28.43 -0.67
N PHE A 128 -15.52 28.14 0.61
CA PHE A 128 -15.82 26.80 1.10
C PHE A 128 -17.32 26.52 1.09
N ALA A 129 -17.69 25.32 0.66
CA ALA A 129 -19.06 24.88 0.54
C ALA A 129 -19.22 23.39 0.78
N LEU A 130 -20.41 23.01 1.20
CA LEU A 130 -20.91 21.65 1.12
C LEU A 130 -21.78 21.54 -0.13
N VAL A 131 -21.77 20.39 -0.80
CA VAL A 131 -22.61 20.15 -1.99
C VAL A 131 -23.48 18.93 -1.78
N ARG A 132 -24.78 19.10 -2.02
CA ARG A 132 -25.81 18.07 -1.89
C ARG A 132 -26.57 17.88 -3.20
N LYS A 133 -26.85 16.63 -3.54
CA LYS A 133 -27.71 16.25 -4.67
C LYS A 133 -28.41 14.93 -4.36
N ASN A 134 -29.73 14.85 -4.55
CA ASN A 134 -30.53 13.65 -4.27
C ASN A 134 -30.23 13.05 -2.89
N ASP A 135 -30.22 13.89 -1.85
CA ASP A 135 -29.87 13.54 -0.46
C ASP A 135 -28.44 12.99 -0.23
N GLN A 136 -27.59 12.97 -1.25
CA GLN A 136 -26.19 12.59 -1.15
C GLN A 136 -25.29 13.83 -1.06
N MET A 137 -24.31 13.77 -0.16
CA MET A 137 -23.27 14.80 -0.06
C MET A 137 -22.09 14.41 -0.94
N LEU A 138 -21.62 15.33 -1.79
CA LEU A 138 -20.48 15.07 -2.69
C LEU A 138 -19.23 14.65 -1.91
N SER A 139 -18.94 15.31 -0.78
CA SER A 139 -17.82 14.94 0.11
C SER A 139 -17.95 13.52 0.64
N SER A 140 -19.15 13.07 1.01
CA SER A 140 -19.38 11.67 1.44
C SER A 140 -19.15 10.68 0.32
N GLU A 141 -19.66 10.99 -0.87
CA GLU A 141 -19.54 10.10 -2.03
C GLU A 141 -18.11 10.01 -2.56
N LEU A 142 -17.35 11.11 -2.53
CA LEU A 142 -15.92 11.09 -2.86
C LEU A 142 -15.13 10.18 -1.91
N ILE A 143 -15.36 10.29 -0.60
CA ILE A 143 -14.68 9.42 0.37
C ILE A 143 -15.12 7.96 0.24
N ARG A 144 -16.43 7.72 0.09
CA ARG A 144 -17.00 6.37 -0.06
C ARG A 144 -16.45 5.63 -1.27
N ASN A 145 -16.18 6.36 -2.36
CA ASN A 145 -15.61 5.80 -3.59
C ASN A 145 -14.07 5.94 -3.64
N GLY A 146 -13.41 6.31 -2.54
CA GLY A 146 -11.95 6.36 -2.46
C GLY A 146 -11.29 7.40 -3.38
N PHE A 147 -11.97 8.52 -3.66
CA PHE A 147 -11.49 9.57 -4.59
C PHE A 147 -11.05 10.87 -3.90
N ALA A 148 -11.16 10.95 -2.58
CA ALA A 148 -10.67 12.09 -1.80
C ALA A 148 -10.12 11.62 -0.46
N ARG A 149 -9.36 12.50 0.19
CA ARG A 149 -8.85 12.31 1.55
C ARG A 149 -9.53 13.26 2.51
N ILE A 150 -9.56 12.92 3.79
CA ILE A 150 -10.12 13.77 4.85
C ILE A 150 -9.07 14.80 5.27
N TYR A 151 -8.97 15.90 4.51
CA TYR A 151 -7.95 16.94 4.71
C TYR A 151 -8.49 18.37 4.52
N GLY A 152 -9.69 18.54 3.94
CA GLY A 152 -10.30 19.85 3.73
C GLY A 152 -10.70 20.54 5.05
N MET A 153 -10.92 21.85 4.99
CA MET A 153 -11.34 22.63 6.16
C MET A 153 -12.65 22.03 6.73
N PRO A 154 -12.75 21.74 8.03
CA PRO A 154 -14.03 21.34 8.62
C PRO A 154 -14.93 22.55 8.85
N THR A 155 -16.23 22.32 8.95
CA THR A 155 -17.18 23.40 9.27
C THR A 155 -17.14 23.76 10.75
N LYS A 156 -17.26 25.06 11.06
CA LYS A 156 -17.42 25.56 12.44
C LYS A 156 -18.92 25.72 12.73
N GLY A 157 -19.50 24.67 13.32
CA GLY A 157 -20.91 24.57 13.70
C GLY A 157 -21.79 23.87 12.66
N ASN A 158 -23.01 23.51 13.08
CA ASN A 158 -23.97 22.76 12.28
C ASN A 158 -24.43 23.59 11.08
N TRP A 159 -24.50 22.97 9.90
CA TRP A 159 -25.15 23.56 8.72
C TRP A 159 -26.64 23.16 8.66
N PRO A 160 -27.47 23.92 7.92
CA PRO A 160 -28.90 23.64 7.81
C PRO A 160 -29.20 22.22 7.38
N SER A 161 -30.11 21.56 8.11
CA SER A 161 -30.56 20.18 7.85
C SER A 161 -29.43 19.12 7.86
N GLY A 162 -28.25 19.47 8.38
CA GLY A 162 -27.09 18.61 8.48
C GLY A 162 -26.93 17.96 9.85
N VAL A 163 -26.09 16.92 9.90
CA VAL A 163 -25.58 16.39 11.18
C VAL A 163 -24.50 17.31 11.74
N THR A 164 -24.07 17.07 12.98
CA THR A 164 -22.95 17.84 13.56
C THR A 164 -21.66 17.61 12.76
N PRO A 165 -20.75 18.60 12.68
CA PRO A 165 -19.46 18.44 12.00
C PRO A 165 -18.67 17.21 12.50
N GLN A 166 -18.75 16.93 13.80
CA GLN A 166 -18.11 15.78 14.43
C GLN A 166 -18.74 14.46 13.97
N SER A 167 -20.08 14.35 13.99
CA SER A 167 -20.79 13.17 13.50
C SER A 167 -20.52 12.93 12.01
N TYR A 168 -20.48 13.99 11.21
CA TYR A 168 -20.17 13.90 9.79
C TYR A 168 -18.74 13.44 9.54
N LEU A 169 -17.76 14.01 10.25
CA LEU A 169 -16.37 13.56 10.20
C LEU A 169 -16.24 12.09 10.61
N GLY A 170 -16.99 11.65 11.62
CA GLY A 170 -17.08 10.25 12.02
C GLY A 170 -17.58 9.35 10.89
N GLN A 171 -18.63 9.78 10.18
CA GLN A 171 -19.17 9.08 9.02
C GLN A 171 -18.15 9.03 7.86
N LEU A 172 -17.48 10.14 7.54
CA LEU A 172 -16.43 10.17 6.52
C LEU A 172 -15.29 9.21 6.86
N LYS A 173 -14.83 9.20 8.11
CA LYS A 173 -13.80 8.26 8.57
C LYS A 173 -14.24 6.79 8.44
N GLN A 174 -15.52 6.49 8.65
CA GLN A 174 -16.04 5.14 8.45
C GLN A 174 -16.05 4.76 6.97
N TYR A 175 -16.47 5.66 6.09
CA TYR A 175 -16.43 5.44 4.65
C TYR A 175 -15.00 5.28 4.14
N GLU A 176 -14.06 6.09 4.63
CA GLU A 176 -12.65 5.98 4.27
C GLU A 176 -12.06 4.63 4.70
N ARG A 177 -12.26 4.22 5.96
CA ARG A 177 -11.82 2.89 6.42
C ARG A 177 -12.41 1.76 5.58
N THR A 178 -13.67 1.90 5.17
CA THR A 178 -14.33 0.91 4.31
C THR A 178 -13.71 0.92 2.91
N ALA A 179 -13.44 2.09 2.33
CA ALA A 179 -12.80 2.22 1.03
C ALA A 179 -11.37 1.67 1.05
N GLN A 180 -10.59 1.94 2.10
CA GLN A 180 -9.27 1.38 2.34
C GLN A 180 -9.32 -0.15 2.45
N ALA A 181 -10.15 -0.69 3.34
CA ALA A 181 -10.22 -2.13 3.60
C ALA A 181 -10.69 -2.95 2.39
N ASN A 182 -11.48 -2.33 1.49
CA ASN A 182 -11.99 -2.98 0.29
C ASN A 182 -11.28 -2.51 -0.99
N MET A 183 -10.16 -1.78 -0.87
CA MET A 183 -9.36 -1.32 -2.02
C MET A 183 -10.17 -0.57 -3.08
N ILE A 184 -11.10 0.29 -2.64
CA ILE A 184 -12.01 1.07 -3.50
C ILE A 184 -11.31 2.34 -3.99
N GLY A 185 -11.46 2.67 -5.27
CA GLY A 185 -10.97 3.92 -5.85
C GLY A 185 -9.45 3.96 -5.90
N ILE A 186 -8.86 5.05 -5.40
CA ILE A 186 -7.40 5.27 -5.44
C ILE A 186 -6.66 4.20 -4.63
N TRP A 187 -7.26 3.73 -3.53
CA TRP A 187 -6.68 2.68 -2.67
C TRP A 187 -6.41 1.38 -3.43
N GLY A 188 -7.24 1.02 -4.43
CA GLY A 188 -7.02 -0.17 -5.26
C GLY A 188 -5.87 -0.04 -6.26
N ASN A 189 -5.44 1.19 -6.56
CA ASN A 189 -4.32 1.44 -7.49
C ASN A 189 -2.96 1.44 -6.76
N ALA A 190 -2.94 1.51 -5.43
CA ALA A 190 -1.75 1.56 -4.58
C ALA A 190 -0.77 0.41 -4.83
N THR A 191 -1.25 -0.83 -4.80
CA THR A 191 -0.40 -2.03 -4.94
C THR A 191 0.31 -2.07 -6.30
N LYS A 192 -0.42 -1.79 -7.38
CA LYS A 192 0.13 -1.78 -8.74
C LYS A 192 1.07 -0.59 -8.96
N SER A 193 0.74 0.58 -8.41
CA SER A 193 1.53 1.81 -8.47
C SER A 193 2.91 1.62 -7.83
N LEU A 194 2.95 1.12 -6.59
CA LEU A 194 4.20 0.88 -5.86
C LEU A 194 5.02 -0.25 -6.46
N GLN A 195 4.37 -1.33 -6.93
CA GLN A 195 5.04 -2.42 -7.64
C GLN A 195 5.68 -1.92 -8.95
N LEU A 196 4.96 -1.14 -9.76
CA LEU A 196 5.45 -0.62 -11.03
C LEU A 196 6.54 0.43 -10.86
N ALA A 197 6.45 1.30 -9.85
CA ALA A 197 7.53 2.25 -9.56
C ALA A 197 8.78 1.57 -9.00
N GLY A 198 8.62 0.53 -8.17
CA GLY A 198 9.73 -0.35 -7.81
C GLY A 198 10.38 -0.93 -9.07
N MET A 199 9.61 -1.60 -9.92
CA MET A 199 10.09 -2.20 -11.17
C MET A 199 10.78 -1.18 -12.09
N ASN A 200 10.22 0.01 -12.28
CA ASN A 200 10.81 1.06 -13.13
C ASN A 200 12.13 1.60 -12.56
N GLN A 201 12.28 1.68 -11.24
CA GLN A 201 13.55 2.06 -10.60
C GLN A 201 14.61 0.95 -10.71
N LEU A 202 14.17 -0.31 -10.79
CA LEU A 202 15.03 -1.46 -10.98
C LEU A 202 15.51 -1.58 -12.43
N ASP A 203 14.67 -1.21 -13.42
CA ASP A 203 15.07 -1.13 -14.84
C ASP A 203 16.00 0.06 -15.12
N SER A 204 15.77 1.22 -14.48
CA SER A 204 16.61 2.42 -14.68
C SER A 204 17.97 2.35 -13.99
N GLY A 205 18.19 1.38 -13.09
CA GLY A 205 19.50 1.07 -12.51
C GLY A 205 20.45 0.29 -13.43
N VAL A 206 19.99 -0.18 -14.61
CA VAL A 206 20.77 -1.06 -15.50
C VAL A 206 21.62 -0.30 -16.53
N GLU A 207 21.35 0.99 -16.79
CA GLU A 207 22.07 1.76 -17.83
C GLU A 207 23.27 2.57 -17.34
N GLY A 208 23.52 2.64 -16.03
CA GLY A 208 24.63 3.40 -15.48
C GLY A 208 25.46 2.57 -14.53
N THR A 209 26.46 1.85 -15.05
CA THR A 209 27.86 1.76 -14.56
C THR A 209 28.48 0.45 -15.03
N ARG A 210 29.12 0.50 -16.20
CA ARG A 210 29.99 -0.56 -16.72
C ARG A 210 31.42 -0.04 -16.70
N THR A 211 32.21 -0.38 -15.68
CA THR A 211 33.66 -0.70 -15.76
C THR A 211 34.28 -0.99 -14.39
N THR A 212 34.84 -2.21 -14.26
CA THR A 212 36.11 -2.63 -13.58
C THR A 212 36.41 -2.15 -12.15
N GLN A 213 36.87 -2.94 -11.17
CA GLN A 213 37.75 -4.12 -11.21
C GLN A 213 37.77 -4.82 -9.82
N THR A 214 37.82 -6.16 -9.86
CA THR A 214 38.49 -7.14 -8.97
C THR A 214 38.96 -6.76 -7.56
N SER A 215 38.42 -7.44 -6.53
CA SER A 215 39.22 -8.20 -5.54
C SER A 215 38.36 -9.04 -4.60
N SER A 216 38.71 -10.33 -4.54
CA SER A 216 38.15 -11.38 -3.68
C SER A 216 38.44 -11.17 -2.19
N ALA A 217 37.47 -11.45 -1.32
CA ALA A 217 37.50 -12.56 -0.35
C ALA A 217 36.56 -12.33 0.87
N ASN A 218 35.81 -13.38 1.17
CA ASN A 218 35.22 -13.79 2.46
C ASN A 218 34.07 -12.96 3.07
N ALA A 219 32.86 -13.44 2.79
CA ALA A 219 31.87 -13.70 3.84
C ALA A 219 31.16 -15.02 3.53
N SER A 220 31.65 -16.09 4.15
CA SER A 220 31.05 -17.41 4.14
C SER A 220 29.64 -17.34 4.73
N ALA A 221 28.63 -17.37 3.87
CA ALA A 221 27.26 -17.65 4.26
C ALA A 221 27.13 -19.16 4.48
N THR A 222 27.55 -19.63 5.65
CA THR A 222 27.27 -21.00 6.09
C THR A 222 25.81 -21.06 6.53
N ALA A 223 24.91 -21.28 5.58
CA ALA A 223 23.53 -21.66 5.86
C ALA A 223 23.52 -23.13 6.33
N ALA A 224 23.76 -23.34 7.63
CA ALA A 224 23.57 -24.63 8.25
C ALA A 224 22.06 -24.90 8.41
N SER A 225 21.47 -25.56 7.41
CA SER A 225 20.24 -26.34 7.61
C SER A 225 20.61 -27.55 8.47
N GLN A 226 20.44 -27.45 9.79
CA GLN A 226 20.61 -28.61 10.67
C GLN A 226 19.40 -29.53 10.57
N THR A 227 19.34 -30.33 9.50
CA THR A 227 18.72 -31.65 9.61
C THR A 227 19.74 -32.56 10.27
N THR A 228 19.43 -33.12 11.44
CA THR A 228 20.33 -34.01 12.20
C THR A 228 20.68 -35.32 11.48
N LYS A 229 20.22 -35.51 10.23
CA LYS A 229 20.39 -36.72 9.42
C LYS A 229 21.14 -36.40 8.13
N LEU A 230 22.01 -37.31 7.71
CA LEU A 230 22.84 -37.20 6.51
C LEU A 230 22.06 -37.64 5.27
N ASN A 231 22.02 -36.80 4.24
CA ASN A 231 21.45 -37.15 2.95
C ASN A 231 22.46 -37.96 2.13
N LEU A 232 22.19 -39.25 1.90
CA LEU A 232 23.10 -40.20 1.23
C LEU A 232 23.49 -39.78 -0.19
N ASN A 233 22.67 -38.98 -0.87
CA ASN A 233 22.91 -38.53 -2.23
C ASN A 233 23.77 -37.27 -2.33
N THR A 234 23.95 -36.51 -1.24
CA THR A 234 24.66 -35.21 -1.26
C THR A 234 25.82 -35.13 -0.27
N VAL A 235 25.78 -35.91 0.82
CA VAL A 235 26.77 -35.92 1.90
C VAL A 235 28.20 -36.18 1.41
N SER A 236 29.22 -35.63 2.08
CA SER A 236 30.62 -35.88 1.73
C SER A 236 31.12 -37.26 2.20
N ALA A 237 32.27 -37.72 1.68
CA ALA A 237 32.90 -38.98 2.10
C ALA A 237 33.20 -38.98 3.62
N ASN A 238 33.77 -37.89 4.12
CA ASN A 238 34.13 -37.75 5.53
C ASN A 238 32.91 -37.83 6.45
N GLU A 239 31.77 -37.27 6.04
CA GLU A 239 30.53 -37.32 6.80
C GLU A 239 29.90 -38.73 6.75
N LEU A 240 30.01 -39.45 5.63
CA LEU A 240 29.61 -40.86 5.55
C LEU A 240 30.41 -41.74 6.52
N GLU A 241 31.70 -41.44 6.72
CA GLU A 241 32.57 -42.17 7.64
C GLU A 241 32.20 -41.99 9.13
N ILE A 242 31.38 -41.00 9.45
CA ILE A 242 30.82 -40.84 10.81
C ILE A 242 29.77 -41.92 11.10
N LEU A 243 29.17 -42.52 10.06
CA LEU A 243 28.15 -43.56 10.22
C LEU A 243 28.76 -44.87 10.74
N PRO A 244 28.16 -45.49 11.77
CA PRO A 244 28.65 -46.74 12.34
C PRO A 244 28.93 -47.84 11.30
N GLY A 245 30.19 -48.23 11.15
CA GLY A 245 30.59 -49.34 10.27
C GLY A 245 30.81 -48.96 8.80
N ILE A 246 30.78 -47.66 8.47
CA ILE A 246 31.20 -47.10 7.19
C ILE A 246 32.61 -46.52 7.33
N GLY A 247 33.55 -47.05 6.55
CA GLY A 247 34.91 -46.51 6.44
C GLY A 247 35.20 -45.99 5.02
N PRO A 248 36.40 -45.48 4.75
CA PRO A 248 36.73 -44.78 3.50
C PRO A 248 36.38 -45.55 2.22
N ALA A 249 36.61 -46.87 2.21
CA ALA A 249 36.27 -47.73 1.08
C ALA A 249 34.76 -47.82 0.84
N LEU A 250 33.96 -48.02 1.90
CA LEU A 250 32.50 -48.09 1.79
C LEU A 250 31.89 -46.72 1.48
N ALA A 251 32.42 -45.64 2.06
CA ALA A 251 32.01 -44.28 1.72
C ALA A 251 32.23 -43.98 0.23
N SER A 252 33.37 -44.41 -0.32
CA SER A 252 33.67 -44.28 -1.75
C SER A 252 32.68 -45.07 -2.62
N TYR A 253 32.32 -46.30 -2.23
CA TYR A 253 31.32 -47.08 -2.95
C TYR A 253 29.91 -46.48 -2.87
N ILE A 254 29.51 -45.92 -1.72
CA ILE A 254 28.23 -45.21 -1.56
C ILE A 254 28.17 -44.00 -2.49
N ILE A 255 29.25 -43.22 -2.60
CA ILE A 255 29.32 -42.08 -3.52
C ILE A 255 29.23 -42.54 -4.97
N ALA A 256 29.93 -43.64 -5.33
CA ALA A 256 29.91 -44.20 -6.67
C ALA A 256 28.53 -44.77 -7.07
N ALA A 257 27.73 -45.21 -6.09
CA ALA A 257 26.39 -45.76 -6.31
C ALA A 257 25.28 -44.70 -6.42
N ARG A 258 25.60 -43.40 -6.37
CA ARG A 258 24.60 -42.33 -6.49
C ARG A 258 24.01 -42.28 -7.92
N PRO A 259 22.70 -42.00 -8.07
CA PRO A 259 21.72 -41.73 -7.02
C PRO A 259 21.12 -43.01 -6.39
N ILE A 260 20.98 -43.00 -5.06
CA ILE A 260 20.36 -44.06 -4.27
C ILE A 260 18.88 -43.71 -4.09
N ALA A 261 17.96 -44.65 -4.37
CA ALA A 261 16.52 -44.39 -4.33
C ALA A 261 15.87 -44.75 -2.98
N ALA A 262 16.41 -45.74 -2.27
CA ALA A 262 16.00 -46.13 -0.94
C ALA A 262 17.22 -46.50 -0.07
N VAL A 263 17.09 -46.35 1.25
CA VAL A 263 18.18 -46.71 2.19
C VAL A 263 18.57 -48.18 2.07
N ASP A 264 17.63 -49.04 1.69
CA ASP A 264 17.86 -50.49 1.54
C ASP A 264 18.60 -50.86 0.25
N ASP A 265 18.66 -49.96 -0.74
CA ASP A 265 19.44 -50.17 -1.97
C ASP A 265 20.96 -50.20 -1.67
N LEU A 266 21.38 -49.72 -0.49
CA LEU A 266 22.75 -49.88 -0.02
C LEU A 266 23.18 -51.35 0.10
N LEU A 267 22.25 -52.32 0.13
CA LEU A 267 22.55 -53.76 0.09
C LEU A 267 23.22 -54.20 -1.21
N GLU A 268 23.09 -53.43 -2.28
CA GLU A 268 23.75 -53.72 -3.56
C GLU A 268 25.26 -53.44 -3.52
N ILE A 269 25.74 -52.70 -2.51
CA ILE A 269 27.14 -52.36 -2.33
C ILE A 269 27.85 -53.50 -1.56
N PRO A 270 28.86 -54.15 -2.16
CA PRO A 270 29.63 -55.19 -1.50
C PRO A 270 30.23 -54.70 -0.16
N GLY A 271 29.92 -55.39 0.93
CA GLY A 271 30.39 -55.07 2.28
C GLY A 271 29.44 -54.21 3.13
N ILE A 272 28.29 -53.83 2.58
CA ILE A 272 27.15 -53.29 3.33
C ILE A 272 26.11 -54.39 3.51
N THR A 273 25.63 -54.58 4.75
CA THR A 273 24.66 -55.62 5.12
C THR A 273 23.49 -55.02 5.86
N LEU A 274 22.35 -55.73 5.91
CA LEU A 274 21.15 -55.24 6.59
C LEU A 274 21.36 -54.88 8.07
N PRO A 275 22.10 -55.67 8.89
CA PRO A 275 22.42 -55.27 10.26
C PRO A 275 23.22 -53.97 10.35
N LYS A 276 24.10 -53.73 9.37
CA LYS A 276 24.89 -52.49 9.29
C LYS A 276 24.02 -51.31 8.90
N ILE A 277 23.14 -51.46 7.91
CA ILE A 277 22.15 -50.42 7.55
C ILE A 277 21.30 -50.06 8.77
N ASN A 278 20.82 -51.06 9.51
CA ASN A 278 19.99 -50.84 10.69
C ASN A 278 20.69 -50.05 11.81
N SER A 279 22.02 -50.11 11.94
CA SER A 279 22.76 -49.38 12.98
C SER A 279 22.79 -47.87 12.73
N PHE A 280 22.63 -47.43 11.48
CA PHE A 280 22.68 -46.02 11.09
C PHE A 280 21.42 -45.53 10.37
N ARG A 281 20.42 -46.39 10.12
CA ARG A 281 19.17 -46.05 9.42
C ARG A 281 18.47 -44.80 9.98
N GLY A 282 18.54 -44.59 11.28
CA GLY A 282 17.97 -43.40 11.94
C GLY A 282 18.71 -42.09 11.67
N GLN A 283 19.95 -42.16 11.17
CA GLN A 283 20.86 -41.03 10.96
C GLN A 283 20.93 -40.59 9.49
N VAL A 284 20.21 -41.27 8.58
CA VAL A 284 20.31 -41.02 7.13
C VAL A 284 18.95 -40.76 6.49
N ILE A 285 18.97 -40.07 5.36
CA ILE A 285 17.82 -39.82 4.47
C ILE A 285 18.27 -39.92 3.01
N ILE A 286 17.32 -40.09 2.09
CA ILE A 286 17.57 -40.17 0.64
C ILE A 286 17.32 -38.84 -0.08
N SER A 287 16.34 -38.11 0.42
CA SER A 287 15.99 -36.76 -0.01
C SER A 287 15.77 -35.91 1.22
N GLU A 288 16.21 -34.67 1.18
CA GLU A 288 15.85 -33.70 2.20
C GLU A 288 14.33 -33.50 2.18
N PRO A 289 13.66 -33.52 3.35
CA PRO A 289 12.27 -33.11 3.39
C PRO A 289 12.17 -31.66 2.92
N PRO A 290 11.08 -31.27 2.24
CA PRO A 290 10.90 -29.89 1.83
C PRO A 290 10.95 -28.98 3.08
N PRO A 291 11.53 -27.77 2.98
CA PRO A 291 11.57 -26.87 4.11
C PRO A 291 10.17 -26.56 4.66
N PRO A 292 10.04 -26.19 5.95
CA PRO A 292 8.73 -25.96 6.55
C PRO A 292 7.96 -24.89 5.76
N PRO A 293 6.67 -25.08 5.44
CA PRO A 293 5.88 -24.07 4.71
C PRO A 293 5.93 -22.71 5.40
N LYS A 294 5.80 -21.62 4.64
CA LYS A 294 5.85 -20.24 5.16
C LYS A 294 7.17 -19.90 5.86
N THR A 295 8.28 -20.46 5.39
CA THR A 295 9.62 -20.07 5.82
C THR A 295 10.44 -19.56 4.65
N ALA A 296 11.55 -18.88 4.92
CA ALA A 296 12.45 -18.37 3.89
C ALA A 296 12.94 -19.50 2.97
N ALA A 297 13.45 -20.59 3.55
CA ALA A 297 13.98 -21.74 2.83
C ALA A 297 12.91 -22.39 1.94
N PHE A 298 11.64 -22.44 2.38
CA PHE A 298 10.56 -22.98 1.56
C PHE A 298 10.37 -22.19 0.26
N TYR A 299 10.32 -20.86 0.36
CA TYR A 299 10.16 -20.01 -0.83
C TYR A 299 11.43 -19.96 -1.69
N LEU A 300 12.61 -20.04 -1.08
CA LEU A 300 13.88 -20.03 -1.81
C LEU A 300 14.16 -21.36 -2.52
N ALA A 301 13.64 -22.49 -2.01
CA ALA A 301 13.78 -23.80 -2.66
C ALA A 301 13.01 -23.91 -3.98
N ASP A 302 11.98 -23.09 -4.17
CA ASP A 302 11.17 -23.00 -5.39
C ASP A 302 11.00 -21.53 -5.81
N ILE A 303 12.14 -20.83 -5.87
CA ILE A 303 12.15 -19.38 -6.11
C ILE A 303 11.49 -19.01 -7.45
N GLU A 304 11.61 -19.84 -8.48
CA GLU A 304 11.01 -19.56 -9.80
C GLU A 304 9.48 -19.41 -9.73
N THR A 305 8.83 -20.21 -8.87
CA THR A 305 7.38 -20.15 -8.66
C THR A 305 6.96 -18.90 -7.87
N TYR A 306 7.79 -18.48 -6.92
CA TYR A 306 7.42 -17.45 -5.94
C TYR A 306 8.00 -16.07 -6.21
N LEU A 307 9.00 -15.96 -7.08
CA LEU A 307 9.64 -14.70 -7.41
C LEU A 307 8.62 -13.71 -7.98
N ASN A 308 8.70 -12.46 -7.54
CA ASN A 308 7.77 -11.38 -7.88
C ASN A 308 6.32 -11.61 -7.43
N THR A 309 6.11 -12.48 -6.44
CA THR A 309 4.80 -12.70 -5.80
C THR A 309 4.82 -12.35 -4.32
N ASN A 310 3.65 -12.05 -3.76
CA ASN A 310 3.53 -11.86 -2.32
C ASN A 310 3.54 -13.21 -1.62
N VAL A 311 4.53 -13.42 -0.76
CA VAL A 311 4.68 -14.62 0.06
C VAL A 311 4.50 -14.27 1.53
N THR A 312 4.11 -15.25 2.35
CA THR A 312 3.91 -15.05 3.78
C THR A 312 4.86 -15.92 4.57
N VAL A 313 5.78 -15.31 5.32
CA VAL A 313 6.67 -16.00 6.23
C VAL A 313 6.17 -15.92 7.67
N ILE A 314 6.48 -16.92 8.48
CA ILE A 314 6.33 -16.85 9.94
C ILE A 314 7.68 -16.41 10.51
N VAL A 315 7.68 -15.26 11.17
CA VAL A 315 8.88 -14.60 11.68
C VAL A 315 9.10 -15.04 13.12
N SER A 316 10.26 -15.64 13.35
CA SER A 316 10.71 -16.06 14.68
C SER A 316 11.53 -14.98 15.37
N ALA A 317 12.33 -14.23 14.61
CA ALA A 317 13.08 -13.07 15.11
C ALA A 317 13.41 -12.09 13.98
N VAL A 318 13.68 -10.84 14.37
CA VAL A 318 14.17 -9.79 13.48
C VAL A 318 15.53 -9.32 13.94
N VAL A 319 16.52 -9.41 13.05
CA VAL A 319 17.89 -8.96 13.29
C VAL A 319 18.16 -7.72 12.45
N ARG A 320 18.88 -6.74 12.99
CA ARG A 320 19.30 -5.57 12.21
C ARG A 320 20.26 -5.99 11.11
N SER A 321 20.05 -5.48 9.90
CA SER A 321 20.96 -5.70 8.79
C SER A 321 21.75 -4.43 8.49
N ASN A 322 23.02 -4.60 8.10
CA ASN A 322 23.85 -3.51 7.55
C ASN A 322 23.80 -3.50 6.01
N GLN A 323 22.98 -4.35 5.40
CA GLN A 323 22.79 -4.40 3.95
C GLN A 323 22.26 -3.06 3.44
N ALA A 324 22.82 -2.60 2.30
CA ALA A 324 22.32 -1.44 1.61
C ALA A 324 20.85 -1.66 1.21
N ALA A 325 20.00 -0.70 1.55
CA ALA A 325 18.59 -0.70 1.19
C ALA A 325 18.31 0.49 0.25
N PRO A 326 17.29 0.38 -0.62
CA PRO A 326 16.82 1.52 -1.41
C PRO A 326 16.48 2.73 -0.54
N ALA A 327 16.50 3.92 -1.14
CA ALA A 327 16.09 5.14 -0.46
C ALA A 327 14.67 4.99 0.14
N SER A 328 14.49 5.49 1.37
CA SER A 328 13.25 5.34 2.18
C SER A 328 12.98 3.94 2.72
N PHE A 329 13.90 2.99 2.58
CA PHE A 329 13.84 1.67 3.22
C PHE A 329 15.01 1.45 4.18
N LYS A 330 14.78 0.57 5.15
CA LYS A 330 15.81 -0.01 6.01
C LYS A 330 15.79 -1.53 5.89
N ALA A 331 16.98 -2.12 5.86
CA ALA A 331 17.14 -3.56 5.81
C ALA A 331 17.08 -4.19 7.21
N VAL A 332 16.38 -5.30 7.31
CA VAL A 332 16.44 -6.25 8.43
C VAL A 332 16.71 -7.64 7.88
N ILE A 333 17.06 -8.58 8.75
CA ILE A 333 17.04 -10.00 8.46
C ILE A 333 15.88 -10.61 9.25
N LEU A 334 14.96 -11.26 8.55
CA LEU A 334 13.90 -12.04 9.15
C LEU A 334 14.40 -13.47 9.33
N GLN A 335 14.48 -13.93 10.57
CA GLN A 335 14.60 -15.36 10.86
C GLN A 335 13.20 -15.97 10.81
N THR A 336 13.08 -17.14 10.20
CA THR A 336 11.80 -17.78 9.98
C THR A 336 11.77 -19.18 10.55
N ASP A 337 10.67 -19.52 11.19
CA ASP A 337 10.34 -20.87 11.62
C ASP A 337 8.86 -21.14 11.35
N ASN A 338 8.44 -22.40 11.39
CA ASN A 338 7.03 -22.73 11.43
C ASN A 338 6.86 -23.92 12.37
N GLN A 339 5.99 -23.79 13.36
CA GLN A 339 5.77 -24.81 14.41
C GLN A 339 7.07 -25.19 15.15
N GLY A 340 7.95 -24.22 15.39
CA GLY A 340 9.24 -24.42 16.05
C GLY A 340 10.31 -25.10 15.20
N VAL A 341 10.05 -25.38 13.91
CA VAL A 341 11.04 -25.89 12.97
C VAL A 341 11.66 -24.72 12.19
N PRO A 342 12.97 -24.43 12.36
CA PRO A 342 13.63 -23.36 11.63
C PRO A 342 13.59 -23.60 10.12
N GLY A 343 13.34 -22.54 9.35
CA GLY A 343 13.32 -22.58 7.89
C GLY A 343 14.13 -21.45 7.27
N GLY A 344 15.29 -21.16 7.86
CA GLY A 344 16.24 -20.18 7.32
C GLY A 344 15.87 -18.73 7.59
N SER A 345 16.58 -17.83 6.90
CA SER A 345 16.43 -16.38 7.05
C SER A 345 16.46 -15.68 5.71
N ILE A 346 15.82 -14.52 5.63
CA ILE A 346 15.76 -13.72 4.41
C ILE A 346 15.90 -12.22 4.75
N PRO A 347 16.68 -11.44 3.99
CA PRO A 347 16.67 -10.00 4.13
C PRO A 347 15.28 -9.44 3.81
N ALA A 348 14.88 -8.41 4.53
CA ALA A 348 13.65 -7.70 4.23
C ALA A 348 13.86 -6.19 4.23
N PHE A 349 13.21 -5.53 3.28
CA PHE A 349 13.21 -4.07 3.18
C PHE A 349 11.91 -3.54 3.76
N ILE A 350 12.05 -2.77 4.84
CA ILE A 350 10.96 -2.17 5.58
C ILE A 350 11.00 -0.66 5.35
N PRO A 351 9.87 0.00 5.00
CA PRO A 351 9.83 1.45 4.86
C PRO A 351 10.31 2.11 6.15
N ASP A 352 11.14 3.15 6.01
CA ASP A 352 11.82 3.80 7.13
C ASP A 352 10.82 4.27 8.21
N GLU A 353 9.70 4.84 7.77
CA GLU A 353 8.59 5.29 8.62
C GLU A 353 7.96 4.19 9.49
N PHE A 354 8.01 2.93 9.06
CA PHE A 354 7.47 1.80 9.82
C PHE A 354 8.55 1.00 10.54
N TYR A 355 9.83 1.28 10.31
CA TYR A 355 10.92 0.44 10.79
C TYR A 355 10.87 0.20 12.30
N GLN A 356 10.68 1.25 13.10
CA GLN A 356 10.63 1.12 14.57
C GLN A 356 9.43 0.29 15.03
N ALA A 357 8.25 0.59 14.49
CA ALA A 357 7.02 -0.14 14.82
C ALA A 357 7.09 -1.60 14.36
N PHE A 358 7.69 -1.86 13.20
CA PHE A 358 7.93 -3.20 12.67
C PHE A 358 8.84 -4.00 13.61
N VAL A 359 10.02 -3.47 13.94
CA VAL A 359 10.97 -4.15 14.83
C VAL A 359 10.32 -4.44 16.19
N GLN A 360 9.56 -3.49 16.75
CA GLN A 360 8.83 -3.70 18.01
C GLN A 360 7.73 -4.78 17.87
N TYR A 361 6.96 -4.76 16.79
CA TYR A 361 5.88 -5.71 16.53
C TYR A 361 6.40 -7.15 16.45
N TYR A 362 7.55 -7.38 15.84
CA TYR A 362 8.15 -8.71 15.68
C TYR A 362 9.14 -9.10 16.79
N GLN A 363 9.12 -8.40 17.94
CA GLN A 363 9.79 -8.89 19.16
C GLN A 363 9.09 -10.13 19.75
N GLN A 364 7.80 -10.31 19.44
CA GLN A 364 7.07 -11.52 19.79
C GLN A 364 7.21 -12.56 18.67
N PRO A 365 7.54 -13.81 18.98
CA PRO A 365 7.73 -14.85 17.97
C PRO A 365 6.41 -15.26 17.31
N GLU A 366 6.50 -16.10 16.27
CA GLU A 366 5.38 -16.73 15.56
C GLU A 366 4.43 -15.76 14.83
N ARG A 367 4.91 -14.57 14.46
CA ARG A 367 4.11 -13.58 13.74
C ARG A 367 4.25 -13.72 12.24
N SER A 368 3.15 -13.69 11.51
CA SER A 368 3.18 -13.75 10.05
C SER A 368 3.53 -12.40 9.42
N PHE A 369 4.48 -12.39 8.52
CA PHE A 369 4.82 -11.26 7.66
C PHE A 369 4.53 -11.60 6.19
N THR A 370 3.77 -10.76 5.50
CA THR A 370 3.55 -10.87 4.05
C THR A 370 4.34 -9.79 3.34
N GLY A 371 5.14 -10.18 2.36
CA GLY A 371 5.94 -9.27 1.54
C GLY A 371 6.14 -9.81 0.13
N LEU A 372 6.53 -8.93 -0.79
CA LEU A 372 6.89 -9.28 -2.15
C LEU A 372 8.27 -9.96 -2.14
N LEU A 373 8.35 -11.21 -2.61
CA LEU A 373 9.63 -11.87 -2.84
C LEU A 373 10.26 -11.30 -4.10
N TYR A 374 11.45 -10.71 -3.97
CA TYR A 374 12.05 -9.91 -5.04
C TYR A 374 13.56 -10.10 -5.12
N GLN A 375 14.13 -9.94 -6.32
CA GLN A 375 15.57 -10.03 -6.55
C GLN A 375 16.18 -8.62 -6.56
N HIS A 376 16.93 -8.25 -5.51
CA HIS A 376 17.64 -6.98 -5.43
C HIS A 376 19.15 -7.20 -5.45
N ASP A 377 19.83 -6.65 -6.45
CA ASP A 377 21.21 -6.98 -6.81
C ASP A 377 21.40 -8.50 -6.94
N SER A 378 22.36 -9.07 -6.22
CA SER A 378 22.65 -10.50 -6.18
C SER A 378 21.90 -11.24 -5.05
N SER A 379 20.97 -10.58 -4.35
CA SER A 379 20.28 -11.13 -3.18
C SER A 379 18.75 -11.17 -3.36
N THR A 380 18.14 -12.27 -2.94
CA THR A 380 16.68 -12.35 -2.81
C THR A 380 16.24 -11.73 -1.49
N VAL A 381 15.25 -10.84 -1.55
CA VAL A 381 14.75 -10.07 -0.40
C VAL A 381 13.23 -10.13 -0.33
N LEU A 382 12.66 -9.93 0.85
CA LEU A 382 11.25 -9.62 1.03
C LEU A 382 11.05 -8.11 1.12
N VAL A 383 10.31 -7.54 0.19
CA VAL A 383 9.92 -6.13 0.26
C VAL A 383 8.58 -6.04 0.97
N TYR A 384 8.51 -5.22 2.02
CA TYR A 384 7.25 -4.95 2.71
C TYR A 384 6.18 -4.49 1.71
N SER A 385 5.06 -5.21 1.67
CA SER A 385 3.89 -4.88 0.86
C SER A 385 2.68 -4.72 1.80
N ARG A 386 1.99 -3.58 1.78
CA ARG A 386 0.68 -3.49 2.45
C ARG A 386 -0.32 -4.38 1.72
N LYS A 387 -1.06 -5.18 2.48
CA LYS A 387 -2.26 -5.88 1.99
C LYS A 387 -3.34 -4.89 1.63
#